data_AF-A0A8J5K7J7-F1
#
_entry.id   AF-A0A8J5K7J7-F1
#
_cell.length_a   1.000
_cell.length_b   1.000
_cell.length_c   1.000
_cell.angle_alpha   90.00
_cell.angle_beta   90.00
_cell.angle_gamma   90.00
#
_symmetry.space_group_name_H-M   'P 1'
#
loop_
_entity.id
_entity.type
_entity.pdbx_description
1 polymer ?
#
loop_
_entity_poly.entity_id
_entity_poly.type
_entity_poly.pdbx_seq_one_letter_code
_entity_poly.pdbx_strand_id
1 'polypeptide(L)'
;MVSIAVRVYDPEKDLSATEAVDRLCDGGATGQVSLYMDLLGDPASRFRHSPAYRMLVAETSGPVKEIVGVVRGSVKVVGCGRKMARQGGMWKKGHAPAEARPIYTKVGYILGLRVLPSHR
;
A
#
# COMPACT_ATOMS: atom_id res chain seq x y z
N MET A 1 20.59 -3.12 -24.29
CA MET A 1 19.59 -2.30 -23.57
C MET A 1 19.10 -3.13 -22.39
N VAL A 2 19.28 -2.67 -21.16
CA VAL A 2 18.78 -3.38 -19.97
C VAL A 2 17.31 -3.02 -19.81
N SER A 3 16.42 -4.01 -19.89
CA SER A 3 15.00 -3.82 -19.60
C SER A 3 14.71 -4.03 -18.11
N ILE A 4 13.65 -3.39 -17.62
CA ILE A 4 13.17 -3.56 -16.25
C ILE A 4 11.87 -4.37 -16.29
N ALA A 5 11.80 -5.43 -15.48
CA ALA A 5 10.60 -6.24 -15.29
C ALA A 5 10.02 -5.97 -13.90
N VAL A 6 8.70 -5.74 -13.83
CA VAL A 6 8.00 -5.62 -12.55
C VAL A 6 7.39 -6.97 -12.21
N ARG A 7 7.64 -7.45 -10.99
CA ARG A 7 7.08 -8.72 -10.49
C ARG A 7 6.64 -8.61 -9.04
N VAL A 8 5.87 -9.60 -8.61
CA VAL A 8 5.49 -9.75 -7.19
C VAL A 8 6.75 -10.07 -6.38
N TYR A 9 6.85 -9.44 -5.22
CA TYR A 9 7.89 -9.68 -4.24
C TYR A 9 7.82 -11.12 -3.69
N ASP A 10 8.94 -11.80 -3.67
CA ASP A 10 9.15 -13.14 -3.08
C ASP A 10 9.91 -12.98 -1.74
N PRO A 11 9.27 -13.24 -0.59
CA PRO A 11 9.88 -13.02 0.72
C PRO A 11 11.13 -13.87 0.98
N GLU A 12 11.27 -15.02 0.32
CA GLU A 12 12.43 -15.89 0.52
C GLU A 12 13.66 -15.37 -0.23
N LYS A 13 13.45 -14.71 -1.38
CA LYS A 13 14.53 -14.32 -2.30
C LYS A 13 14.86 -12.84 -2.25
N ASP A 14 13.85 -12.00 -2.06
CA ASP A 14 13.97 -10.56 -2.31
C ASP A 14 14.23 -9.74 -1.04
N LEU A 15 14.17 -10.37 0.15
CA LEU A 15 14.29 -9.68 1.43
C LEU A 15 15.57 -8.84 1.50
N SER A 16 16.73 -9.48 1.34
CA SER A 16 18.03 -8.80 1.45
C SER A 16 18.21 -7.69 0.40
N ALA A 17 17.77 -7.92 -0.83
CA ALA A 17 17.90 -6.96 -1.93
C ALA A 17 16.98 -5.75 -1.74
N THR A 18 15.73 -5.95 -1.33
CA THR A 18 14.81 -4.84 -1.05
C THR A 18 15.23 -4.02 0.16
N GLU A 19 15.80 -4.65 1.20
CA GLU A 19 16.43 -3.94 2.32
C GLU A 19 17.63 -3.10 1.88
N ALA A 20 18.45 -3.62 0.95
CA ALA A 20 19.56 -2.87 0.39
C ALA A 20 19.08 -1.64 -0.39
N VAL A 21 18.02 -1.78 -1.21
CA VAL A 21 17.40 -0.65 -1.91
C VAL A 21 16.89 0.40 -0.94
N ASP A 22 16.21 0.01 0.14
CA ASP A 22 15.75 0.94 1.17
C ASP A 22 16.93 1.71 1.79
N ARG A 23 17.98 0.99 2.24
CA ARG A 23 19.18 1.60 2.84
C ARG A 23 19.88 2.59 1.90
N LEU A 24 20.02 2.23 0.63
CA LEU A 24 20.66 3.08 -0.38
C LEU A 24 19.80 4.31 -0.73
N CYS A 25 18.48 4.19 -0.63
CA CYS A 25 17.57 5.31 -0.87
C CYS A 25 17.44 6.27 0.32
N ASP A 26 17.71 5.81 1.55
CA ASP A 26 17.53 6.59 2.79
C ASP A 26 18.69 7.55 3.10
N GLY A 27 19.82 7.47 2.37
CA GLY A 27 20.74 8.59 2.13
C GLY A 27 21.20 9.45 3.33
N GLY A 28 21.33 8.89 4.53
CA GLY A 28 21.93 9.58 5.68
C GLY A 28 21.00 10.51 6.48
N ALA A 29 19.67 10.44 6.31
CA ALA A 29 18.75 11.11 7.24
C ALA A 29 18.59 10.30 8.52
N THR A 30 19.49 10.50 9.48
CA THR A 30 19.39 9.99 10.86
C THR A 30 18.15 10.60 11.54
N GLY A 31 16.97 10.00 11.33
CA GLY A 31 15.77 10.40 12.08
C GLY A 31 14.43 10.26 11.37
N GLN A 32 14.39 9.99 10.06
CA GLN A 32 13.13 9.57 9.44
C GLN A 32 13.06 8.05 9.48
N VAL A 33 12.03 7.56 10.18
CA VAL A 33 11.66 6.16 10.35
C VAL A 33 11.84 5.43 9.01
N SER A 34 12.88 4.59 8.93
CA SER A 34 13.02 3.68 7.79
C SER A 34 11.72 2.90 7.69
N LEU A 35 11.11 2.82 6.50
CA LEU A 35 9.87 2.06 6.27
C LEU A 35 10.02 0.56 6.63
N TYR A 36 11.25 0.10 6.88
CA TYR A 36 11.57 -1.20 7.45
C TYR A 36 11.38 -1.27 8.97
N MET A 37 11.65 -0.19 9.72
CA MET A 37 11.58 -0.11 11.19
C MET A 37 10.17 -0.01 11.78
N ASP A 38 9.15 -0.20 10.95
CA ASP A 38 7.74 -0.25 11.38
C ASP A 38 7.23 -1.62 11.77
N LEU A 39 8.14 -2.57 11.98
CA LEU A 39 7.81 -3.92 12.41
C LEU A 39 7.32 -4.00 13.86
N LEU A 40 7.44 -2.93 14.67
CA LEU A 40 7.22 -3.00 16.13
C LEU A 40 6.27 -1.95 16.74
N GLY A 41 5.69 -1.00 15.98
CA GLY A 41 4.82 0.01 16.64
C GLY A 41 3.92 0.92 15.80
N ASP A 42 3.97 0.89 14.48
CA ASP A 42 3.30 1.90 13.64
C ASP A 42 2.03 1.36 12.93
N PRO A 43 1.04 2.19 12.59
CA PRO A 43 -0.06 1.85 11.67
C PRO A 43 0.29 1.03 10.41
N ALA A 44 1.55 1.00 9.96
CA ALA A 44 2.01 0.10 8.88
C ALA A 44 2.02 -1.41 9.25
N SER A 45 2.19 -1.77 10.53
CA SER A 45 2.10 -3.17 10.99
C SER A 45 0.71 -3.77 10.74
N ARG A 46 -0.37 -3.01 11.01
CA ARG A 46 -1.76 -3.40 10.67
C ARG A 46 -1.97 -3.61 9.16
N PHE A 47 -1.17 -2.93 8.35
CA PHE A 47 -1.29 -2.98 6.91
C PHE A 47 -0.66 -4.22 6.29
N ARG A 48 0.49 -4.67 6.82
CA ARG A 48 1.13 -5.91 6.40
C ARG A 48 0.26 -7.14 6.70
N HIS A 49 -0.59 -7.05 7.73
CA HIS A 49 -1.62 -8.04 8.04
C HIS A 49 -2.94 -7.82 7.31
N SER A 50 -3.04 -6.81 6.43
CA SER A 50 -4.21 -6.67 5.56
C SER A 50 -4.21 -7.81 4.53
N PRO A 51 -5.34 -8.52 4.35
CA PRO A 51 -5.43 -9.58 3.35
C PRO A 51 -5.20 -9.09 1.91
N ALA A 52 -5.27 -7.77 1.67
CA ALA A 52 -5.00 -7.13 0.39
C ALA A 52 -3.61 -6.48 0.27
N TYR A 53 -2.67 -6.79 1.18
CA TYR A 53 -1.30 -6.30 1.08
C TYR A 53 -0.57 -6.92 -0.12
N ARG A 54 0.04 -6.07 -0.96
CA ARG A 54 0.86 -6.47 -2.10
C ARG A 54 2.11 -5.62 -2.19
N MET A 55 3.24 -6.28 -2.41
CA MET A 55 4.53 -5.66 -2.62
C MET A 55 5.05 -6.09 -3.99
N LEU A 56 5.55 -5.14 -4.76
CA LEU A 56 6.12 -5.37 -6.09
C LEU A 56 7.56 -4.87 -6.12
N VAL A 57 8.38 -5.54 -6.93
CA VAL A 57 9.78 -5.18 -7.16
C VAL A 57 10.03 -4.94 -8.63
N ALA A 58 10.94 -4.00 -8.92
CA ALA A 58 11.49 -3.76 -10.23
C ALA A 58 12.85 -4.45 -10.32
N GLU A 59 12.99 -5.40 -11.25
CA GLU A 59 14.17 -6.24 -11.45
C GLU A 59 14.79 -5.98 -12.83
N THR A 60 16.12 -5.93 -12.91
CA THR A 60 16.84 -5.82 -14.19
C THR A 60 16.83 -7.13 -14.96
N SER A 61 16.71 -7.05 -16.29
CA SER A 61 16.66 -8.22 -17.18
C SER A 61 18.06 -8.71 -17.60
N GLY A 62 19.10 -8.34 -16.87
CA GLY A 62 20.50 -8.67 -17.19
C GLY A 62 20.89 -10.09 -16.79
N PRO A 63 22.14 -10.50 -17.09
CA PRO A 63 22.72 -11.76 -16.59
C PRO A 63 22.66 -11.86 -15.06
N VAL A 64 22.78 -10.70 -14.41
CA VAL A 64 22.56 -10.52 -12.97
C VAL A 64 21.23 -9.79 -12.81
N LYS A 65 20.29 -10.46 -12.13
CA LYS A 65 19.00 -9.89 -11.74
C LYS A 65 19.18 -9.08 -10.48
N GLU A 66 19.07 -7.76 -10.61
CA GLU A 66 19.18 -6.83 -9.50
C GLU A 66 17.82 -6.16 -9.25
N ILE A 67 17.40 -6.12 -7.99
CA ILE A 67 16.24 -5.33 -7.59
C ILE A 67 16.67 -3.88 -7.48
N VAL A 68 16.07 -3.03 -8.31
CA VAL A 68 16.40 -1.60 -8.40
C VAL A 68 15.30 -0.70 -7.88
N GLY A 69 14.14 -1.27 -7.56
CA GLY A 69 13.02 -0.53 -7.01
C GLY A 69 11.99 -1.42 -6.35
N VAL A 70 11.20 -0.81 -5.47
CA VAL A 70 10.19 -1.48 -4.66
C VAL A 70 9.01 -0.57 -4.42
N VAL A 71 7.80 -1.13 -4.54
CA VAL A 71 6.55 -0.47 -4.13
C VAL A 71 5.77 -1.36 -3.18
N ARG A 72 5.28 -0.76 -2.10
CA ARG A 72 4.52 -1.41 -1.03
C ARG A 72 3.14 -0.76 -0.96
N GLY A 73 2.08 -1.55 -1.01
CA GLY A 73 0.72 -1.01 -0.96
C GLY A 73 -0.34 -2.05 -0.61
N SER A 74 -1.57 -1.58 -0.48
CA SER A 74 -2.75 -2.42 -0.25
C SER A 74 -4.01 -1.66 -0.62
N VAL A 75 -5.10 -2.41 -0.72
CA VAL A 75 -6.44 -1.85 -0.91
C VAL A 75 -7.12 -1.75 0.46
N LYS A 76 -7.62 -0.56 0.81
CA LYS A 76 -8.45 -0.33 2.00
C LYS A 76 -9.87 0.02 1.62
N VAL A 77 -10.83 -0.44 2.42
CA VAL A 77 -12.21 0.02 2.33
C VAL A 77 -12.38 1.21 3.26
N VAL A 78 -12.83 2.34 2.73
CA VAL A 78 -13.07 3.57 3.50
C VAL A 78 -14.54 3.97 3.42
N GLY A 79 -15.05 4.56 4.50
CA GLY A 79 -16.39 5.14 4.53
C GLY A 79 -16.40 6.51 3.87
N CYS A 80 -17.31 6.73 2.91
CA CYS A 80 -17.43 7.97 2.15
C CYS A 80 -18.68 8.79 2.51
N GLY A 81 -19.31 8.50 3.65
CA GLY A 81 -20.54 9.15 4.10
C GLY A 81 -21.71 8.18 4.17
N ARG A 82 -22.93 8.72 4.28
CA ARG A 82 -24.17 7.95 4.45
C ARG A 82 -25.16 8.33 3.35
N LYS A 83 -25.79 7.36 2.68
CA LYS A 83 -26.97 7.63 1.84
C LYS A 83 -28.20 7.63 2.72
N MET A 84 -28.94 8.74 2.74
CA MET A 84 -30.33 8.70 3.21
C MET A 84 -31.16 7.90 2.21
N ALA A 85 -31.94 6.93 2.69
CA ALA A 85 -32.91 6.26 1.86
C ALA A 85 -33.91 7.31 1.37
N ARG A 86 -34.03 7.50 0.05
CA ARG A 86 -35.08 8.36 -0.52
C ARG A 86 -36.42 7.73 -0.16
N GLN A 87 -37.16 8.31 0.78
CA GLN A 87 -38.57 7.98 0.99
C GLN A 87 -39.35 8.47 -0.23
N GLY A 88 -39.45 7.61 -1.25
CA GLY A 88 -40.46 7.75 -2.29
C GLY A 88 -41.78 7.23 -1.74
N GLY A 89 -42.57 8.09 -1.10
CA GLY A 89 -43.95 7.76 -0.72
C GLY A 89 -44.37 8.30 0.65
N MET A 90 -45.41 9.14 0.63
CA MET A 90 -46.38 9.49 1.67
C MET A 90 -45.93 9.39 3.15
N TRP A 91 -45.84 10.53 3.81
CA TRP A 91 -45.55 10.71 5.22
C TRP A 91 -46.60 9.98 6.09
N LYS A 92 -46.29 8.77 6.59
CA LYS A 92 -47.05 8.16 7.68
C LYS A 92 -46.38 8.49 9.01
N LYS A 93 -47.08 9.23 9.88
CA LYS A 93 -46.71 9.47 11.29
C LYS A 93 -46.52 8.13 11.97
N GLY A 94 -45.28 7.78 12.35
CA GLY A 94 -45.00 6.64 13.22
C GLY A 94 -43.81 5.75 12.89
N HIS A 95 -43.06 5.96 11.80
CA HIS A 95 -41.91 5.10 11.49
C HIS A 95 -40.58 5.71 11.92
N ALA A 96 -39.76 4.87 12.57
CA ALA A 96 -38.40 5.11 13.02
C ALA A 96 -37.54 5.84 11.97
N PRO A 97 -36.54 6.64 12.37
CA PRO A 97 -35.70 7.39 11.44
C PRO A 97 -35.10 6.44 10.39
N ALA A 98 -35.24 6.82 9.12
CA ALA A 98 -34.76 6.01 7.99
C ALA A 98 -33.28 5.64 8.22
N GLU A 99 -32.99 4.34 8.29
CA GLU A 99 -31.64 3.83 8.52
C GLU A 99 -30.71 4.31 7.41
N ALA A 100 -29.81 5.22 7.76
CA ALA A 100 -28.82 5.76 6.83
C ALA A 100 -27.75 4.68 6.57
N ARG A 101 -27.72 4.14 5.35
CA ARG A 101 -26.74 3.11 4.99
C ARG A 101 -25.38 3.76 4.70
N PRO A 102 -24.29 3.28 5.33
CA PRO A 102 -22.95 3.78 5.04
C PRO A 102 -22.56 3.45 3.60
N ILE A 103 -21.91 4.42 2.94
CA ILE A 103 -21.28 4.23 1.64
C ILE A 103 -19.84 3.82 1.90
N TYR A 104 -19.42 2.71 1.31
CA TYR A 104 -18.03 2.28 1.32
C TYR A 104 -17.44 2.37 -0.07
N THR A 105 -16.17 2.77 -0.17
CA THR A 105 -15.39 2.66 -1.40
C THR A 105 -14.05 1.97 -1.12
N LYS A 106 -13.43 1.43 -2.17
CA LYS A 106 -12.08 0.88 -2.11
C LYS A 106 -11.09 1.94 -2.57
N VAL A 107 -10.00 2.11 -1.83
CA VAL A 107 -8.89 3.00 -2.19
C VAL A 107 -7.58 2.20 -2.20
N GLY A 108 -6.72 2.51 -3.16
CA GLY A 108 -5.33 2.05 -3.14
C GLY A 108 -4.51 2.95 -2.22
N TYR A 109 -3.76 2.35 -1.31
CA TYR A 109 -2.86 3.07 -0.40
C TYR A 109 -1.43 2.62 -0.66
N ILE A 110 -0.57 3.57 -1.05
CA ILE A 110 0.85 3.34 -1.25
C ILE A 110 1.56 3.67 0.06
N LEU A 111 2.19 2.67 0.68
CA LEU A 111 2.98 2.85 1.90
C LEU A 111 4.40 3.34 1.62
N GLY A 112 4.95 2.93 0.50
CA GLY A 112 6.34 3.20 0.19
C GLY A 112 6.64 2.91 -1.26
N LEU A 113 7.40 3.81 -1.87
CA LEU A 113 7.95 3.67 -3.21
C LEU A 113 9.41 4.08 -3.14
N ARG A 114 10.32 3.19 -3.51
CA ARG A 114 11.76 3.46 -3.57
C ARG A 114 12.32 2.98 -4.90
N VAL A 115 13.23 3.77 -5.45
CA VAL A 115 13.99 3.47 -6.67
C VAL A 115 15.43 3.90 -6.44
N LEU A 116 16.37 3.01 -6.73
CA LEU A 116 17.80 3.27 -6.62
C LEU A 116 18.16 4.55 -7.38
N PRO A 117 19.01 5.43 -6.83
CA PRO A 117 19.38 6.69 -7.48
C PRO A 117 19.92 6.53 -8.91
N SER A 118 20.60 5.41 -9.20
CA SER A 118 21.14 5.08 -10.53
C SER A 118 20.07 4.76 -11.59
N HIS A 119 18.80 4.64 -11.20
CA HIS A 119 17.68 4.22 -12.04
C HIS A 119 16.49 5.19 -11.99
N ARG A 120 16.72 6.44 -11.56
CA ARG A 120 15.71 7.51 -11.53
C ARG A 120 15.70 8.32 -12.82
#